data_AF-A0A416G972-F1
#
_entry.id   AF-A0A416G972-F1
#
_cell.length_a   1.000
_cell.length_b   1.000
_cell.length_c   1.000
_cell.angle_alpha   90.00
_cell.angle_beta   90.00
_cell.angle_gamma   90.00
#
_symmetry.space_group_name_H-M   'P 1'
#
loop_
_entity.id
_entity.type
_entity.pdbx_description
1 polymer ?
#
loop_
_entity_poly.entity_id
_entity_poly.type
_entity_poly.pdbx_seq_one_letter_code
_entity_poly.pdbx_strand_id
1 'polypeptide(L)'
;MFWRIYVINTISTIGVTSFFIISGFLLYKKPVNKERLKKQVFRILKLYGCWTVVYLPLICYEYLKHRVDISYAFVEFAQRAVFDGTYYHLWYLPSLIVAMCIVYIMRNRRFTLMAVTMGLMIIGILANTYGLRFPKMYYTIFLTTRNGLFMGSFLVAIGKYFADYEIKLKNYKHCKLVLLVAIMFLYLEGVLVSKYDSQITINMTFSTVMVAVVLVGLMISQLQMNVSKTVRNVSTLIYFIHPWIIFLVVLLEHFGIVLNASIKAIITMFISVLVAFVVAKMTNIFKVLNEFM
;
A
#
# COMPACT_ATOMS: atom_id res chain seq x y z
N MET A 1 -22.86 -6.69 -3.77
CA MET A 1 -21.76 -6.57 -4.77
C MET A 1 -21.16 -5.16 -4.78
N PHE A 2 -21.97 -4.12 -4.98
CA PHE A 2 -21.55 -2.70 -4.96
C PHE A 2 -20.68 -2.29 -3.76
N TRP A 3 -21.17 -2.50 -2.53
CA TRP A 3 -20.42 -2.14 -1.32
C TRP A 3 -19.08 -2.86 -1.18
N ARG A 4 -18.99 -4.10 -1.67
CA ARG A 4 -17.74 -4.88 -1.66
C ARG A 4 -16.72 -4.23 -2.59
N ILE A 5 -17.13 -3.87 -3.81
CA ILE A 5 -16.26 -3.22 -4.80
C ILE A 5 -15.87 -1.82 -4.31
N TYR A 6 -16.83 -1.02 -3.84
CA TYR A 6 -16.58 0.36 -3.41
C TYR A 6 -15.65 0.44 -2.19
N VAL A 7 -15.92 -0.35 -1.13
CA VAL A 7 -15.11 -0.28 0.10
C VAL A 7 -13.73 -0.91 -0.10
N ILE A 8 -13.67 -2.10 -0.71
CA ILE A 8 -12.41 -2.84 -0.86
C ILE A 8 -11.54 -2.19 -1.93
N ASN A 9 -12.11 -1.70 -3.02
CA ASN A 9 -11.28 -1.28 -4.15
C ASN A 9 -11.06 0.24 -4.24
N THR A 10 -11.94 1.05 -3.66
CA THR A 10 -11.86 2.51 -3.79
C THR A 10 -11.35 3.17 -2.52
N ILE A 11 -11.86 2.77 -1.35
CA ILE A 11 -11.48 3.38 -0.06
C ILE A 11 -10.20 2.77 0.49
N SER A 12 -10.07 1.44 0.50
CA SER A 12 -8.90 0.78 1.12
C SER A 12 -7.56 1.20 0.49
N THR A 13 -7.62 1.56 -0.79
CA THR A 13 -6.47 1.88 -1.64
C THR A 13 -5.90 3.26 -1.33
N ILE A 14 -6.69 4.13 -0.68
CA ILE A 14 -6.23 5.42 -0.11
C ILE A 14 -5.14 5.18 0.96
N GLY A 15 -5.25 4.11 1.74
CA GLY A 15 -4.27 3.79 2.78
C GLY A 15 -2.89 3.53 2.20
N VAL A 16 -2.81 2.64 1.20
CA VAL A 16 -1.56 2.28 0.54
C VAL A 16 -0.97 3.46 -0.24
N THR A 17 -1.79 4.22 -0.98
CA THR A 17 -1.31 5.42 -1.69
C THR A 17 -0.77 6.48 -0.73
N SER A 18 -1.45 6.71 0.40
CA SER A 18 -0.99 7.60 1.45
C SER A 18 0.33 7.13 2.06
N PHE A 19 0.50 5.83 2.30
CA PHE A 19 1.76 5.28 2.81
C PHE A 19 2.95 5.50 1.86
N PHE A 20 2.76 5.39 0.55
CA PHE A 20 3.82 5.74 -0.42
C PHE A 20 4.22 7.21 -0.31
N ILE A 21 3.25 8.13 -0.30
CA ILE A 21 3.50 9.57 -0.21
C ILE A 21 4.20 9.92 1.11
N ILE A 22 3.69 9.42 2.24
CA ILE A 22 4.27 9.65 3.56
C ILE A 22 5.70 9.08 3.62
N SER A 23 5.94 7.89 3.06
CA SER A 23 7.27 7.29 3.04
C SER A 23 8.27 8.12 2.22
N GLY A 24 7.84 8.65 1.07
CA GLY A 24 8.64 9.59 0.27
C GLY A 24 8.93 10.88 1.05
N PHE A 25 7.91 11.47 1.66
CA PHE A 25 8.05 12.68 2.49
C PHE A 25 9.05 12.48 3.63
N LEU A 26 8.91 11.41 4.41
CA LEU A 26 9.79 11.12 5.54
C LEU A 26 11.24 10.81 5.13
N LEU A 27 11.43 10.19 3.95
CA LEU A 27 12.76 9.94 3.40
C LEU A 27 13.48 11.25 3.08
N TYR A 28 12.80 12.15 2.35
CA TYR A 28 13.37 13.41 1.83
C TYR A 28 13.29 14.61 2.79
N LYS A 29 12.61 14.49 3.94
CA LYS A 29 12.60 15.54 5.00
C LYS A 29 14.00 15.89 5.52
N LYS A 30 14.97 15.01 5.32
CA LYS A 30 16.39 15.23 5.62
C LYS A 30 17.21 14.88 4.38
N PRO A 31 18.42 15.44 4.21
CA PRO A 31 19.26 15.11 3.07
C PRO A 31 19.47 13.60 2.94
N VAL A 32 19.28 13.10 1.71
CA VAL A 32 19.34 11.67 1.39
C VAL A 32 20.64 11.35 0.68
N ASN A 33 21.53 10.66 1.39
CA ASN A 33 22.75 10.08 0.83
C ASN A 33 22.53 8.61 0.47
N LYS A 34 23.42 8.04 -0.35
CA LYS A 34 23.37 6.63 -0.79
C LYS A 34 23.28 5.65 0.38
N GLU A 35 24.02 5.92 1.45
CA GLU A 35 24.02 5.10 2.67
C GLU A 35 22.67 5.12 3.40
N ARG A 36 22.04 6.30 3.49
CA ARG A 36 20.73 6.44 4.10
C ARG A 36 19.66 5.70 3.31
N LEU A 37 19.69 5.81 1.99
CA LEU A 37 18.80 5.03 1.12
C LEU A 37 19.04 3.53 1.32
N LYS A 38 20.29 3.08 1.31
CA LYS A 38 20.64 1.67 1.54
C LYS A 38 20.12 1.16 2.88
N LYS A 39 20.29 1.94 3.96
CA LYS A 39 19.77 1.60 5.29
C LYS A 39 18.24 1.50 5.30
N GLN A 40 17.54 2.41 4.64
CA GLN A 40 16.08 2.39 4.53
C GLN A 40 15.59 1.18 3.72
N VAL A 41 16.20 0.90 2.57
CA VAL A 41 15.89 -0.26 1.72
C VAL A 41 16.12 -1.55 2.50
N PHE A 42 17.25 -1.68 3.21
CA PHE A 42 17.55 -2.87 4.00
C PHE A 42 16.54 -3.08 5.13
N ARG A 43 16.10 -2.00 5.80
CA ARG A 43 15.04 -2.09 6.81
C ARG A 43 13.73 -2.59 6.21
N ILE A 44 13.32 -2.05 5.07
CA ILE A 44 12.09 -2.49 4.37
C ILE A 44 12.22 -3.96 3.92
N LEU A 45 13.39 -4.37 3.45
CA LEU A 45 13.65 -5.75 3.03
C LEU A 45 13.63 -6.73 4.21
N LYS A 46 14.22 -6.36 5.36
CA LYS A 46 14.19 -7.17 6.59
C LYS A 46 12.75 -7.32 7.10
N LEU A 47 11.96 -6.23 7.04
CA LEU A 47 10.53 -6.25 7.38
C LEU A 47 9.74 -7.14 6.43
N TYR A 48 9.99 -7.04 5.12
CA TYR A 48 9.34 -7.88 4.11
C TYR A 48 9.63 -9.36 4.35
N GLY A 49 10.91 -9.74 4.49
CA GLY A 49 11.29 -11.13 4.75
C GLY A 49 10.68 -11.71 6.03
N CYS A 50 10.64 -10.92 7.11
CA CYS A 50 10.02 -11.34 8.38
C CYS A 50 8.52 -11.65 8.18
N TRP A 51 7.78 -10.75 7.54
CA TRP A 51 6.35 -10.98 7.28
C TRP A 51 6.11 -12.07 6.25
N THR A 52 6.97 -12.25 5.26
CA THR A 52 6.91 -13.39 4.35
C THR A 52 6.98 -14.72 5.12
N VAL A 53 7.88 -14.86 6.10
CA VAL A 53 7.96 -16.06 6.95
C VAL A 53 6.67 -16.23 7.76
N VAL A 54 6.15 -15.15 8.34
CA VAL A 54 4.88 -15.18 9.09
C VAL A 54 3.71 -15.61 8.20
N TYR A 55 3.71 -15.24 6.91
CA TYR A 55 2.66 -15.62 5.96
C TYR A 55 2.87 -16.97 5.27
N LEU A 56 4.05 -17.58 5.41
CA LEU A 56 4.41 -18.82 4.74
C LEU A 56 3.42 -19.97 5.00
N PRO A 57 2.89 -20.19 6.22
CA PRO A 57 1.88 -21.22 6.45
C PRO A 57 0.59 -21.02 5.64
N LEU A 58 0.13 -19.78 5.49
CA LEU A 58 -1.06 -19.46 4.69
C LEU A 58 -0.80 -19.66 3.20
N ILE A 59 0.38 -19.27 2.74
CA ILE A 59 0.81 -19.45 1.34
C ILE A 59 0.87 -20.95 1.01
N CYS A 60 1.48 -21.76 1.87
CA CYS A 60 1.52 -23.21 1.69
C CYS A 60 0.11 -23.82 1.70
N TYR A 61 -0.77 -23.37 2.61
CA TYR A 61 -2.16 -23.82 2.66
C TYR A 61 -2.90 -23.52 1.34
N GLU A 62 -2.74 -22.33 0.77
CA GLU A 62 -3.34 -21.97 -0.52
C GLU A 62 -2.81 -22.84 -1.67
N TYR A 63 -1.50 -23.09 -1.73
CA TYR A 63 -0.91 -23.95 -2.77
C TYR A 63 -1.38 -25.41 -2.67
N LEU A 64 -1.48 -25.95 -1.46
CA LEU A 64 -1.99 -27.30 -1.21
C LEU A 64 -3.46 -27.42 -1.60
N LYS A 65 -4.28 -26.42 -1.26
CA LYS A 65 -5.71 -26.38 -1.59
C LYS A 65 -5.97 -26.40 -3.10
N HIS A 66 -5.13 -25.70 -3.88
CA HIS A 66 -5.27 -25.62 -5.34
C HIS A 66 -4.52 -26.74 -6.09
N ARG A 67 -3.90 -27.70 -5.37
CA ARG A 67 -3.12 -28.82 -5.93
C ARG A 67 -2.12 -28.39 -7.00
N VAL A 68 -1.35 -27.34 -6.69
CA VAL A 68 -0.33 -26.81 -7.60
C VAL A 68 0.92 -27.68 -7.56
N ASP A 69 1.51 -27.97 -8.72
CA ASP A 69 2.78 -28.68 -8.81
C ASP A 69 3.90 -27.93 -8.07
N ILE A 70 4.72 -28.67 -7.31
CA ILE A 70 5.75 -28.10 -6.42
C ILE A 70 6.78 -27.27 -7.22
N SER A 71 7.17 -27.74 -8.40
CA SER A 71 8.13 -27.04 -9.27
C SER A 71 7.57 -25.70 -9.79
N TYR A 72 6.31 -25.69 -10.21
CA TYR A 72 5.62 -24.47 -10.64
C TYR A 72 5.40 -23.52 -9.47
N ALA A 73 4.99 -24.03 -8.31
CA ALA A 73 4.78 -23.24 -7.10
C ALA A 73 6.05 -22.50 -6.66
N PHE A 74 7.23 -23.12 -6.78
CA PHE A 74 8.50 -22.45 -6.44
C PHE A 74 8.81 -21.29 -7.39
N VAL A 75 8.65 -21.48 -8.70
CA VAL A 75 8.89 -20.43 -9.71
C VAL A 75 7.90 -19.28 -9.53
N GLU A 76 6.61 -19.59 -9.37
CA GLU A 76 5.58 -18.60 -9.13
C GLU A 76 5.80 -17.84 -7.82
N PHE A 77 6.16 -18.53 -6.75
CA PHE A 77 6.48 -17.90 -5.46
C PHE A 77 7.67 -16.95 -5.59
N ALA A 78 8.75 -17.38 -6.25
CA ALA A 78 9.92 -16.53 -6.46
C ALA A 78 9.58 -15.29 -7.29
N GLN A 79 8.78 -15.46 -8.34
CA GLN A 79 8.33 -14.35 -9.18
C GLN A 79 7.44 -13.36 -8.43
N ARG A 80 6.43 -13.87 -7.70
CA ARG A 80 5.55 -13.05 -6.85
C ARG A 80 6.34 -12.34 -5.76
N ALA A 81 7.30 -13.02 -5.12
CA ALA A 81 8.13 -12.45 -4.06
C ALA A 81 8.89 -11.20 -4.52
N VAL A 82 9.26 -11.12 -5.80
CA VAL A 82 9.96 -9.97 -6.36
C VAL A 82 9.00 -8.90 -6.88
N PHE A 83 7.95 -9.29 -7.60
CA PHE A 83 7.16 -8.34 -8.40
C PHE A 83 5.78 -7.97 -7.84
N ASP A 84 5.09 -8.89 -7.14
CA ASP A 84 3.72 -8.67 -6.66
C ASP A 84 3.55 -8.85 -5.13
N GLY A 85 4.64 -9.15 -4.41
CA GLY A 85 4.61 -9.50 -3.00
C GLY A 85 4.28 -10.98 -2.74
N THR A 86 4.81 -11.55 -1.66
CA THR A 86 4.51 -12.93 -1.26
C THR A 86 3.06 -13.15 -0.81
N TYR A 87 2.36 -12.08 -0.45
CA TYR A 87 0.94 -12.11 -0.12
C TYR A 87 0.27 -10.81 -0.58
N TYR A 88 -1.05 -10.83 -0.76
CA TYR A 88 -1.79 -9.81 -1.52
C TYR A 88 -1.58 -8.35 -1.08
N HIS A 89 -1.25 -8.11 0.20
CA HIS A 89 -0.99 -6.77 0.74
C HIS A 89 0.52 -6.47 0.79
N LEU A 90 1.39 -7.47 0.90
CA LEU A 90 2.83 -7.26 1.07
C LEU A 90 3.51 -6.63 -0.14
N TRP A 91 2.84 -6.60 -1.30
CA TRP A 91 3.28 -5.96 -2.55
C TRP A 91 3.78 -4.52 -2.37
N TYR A 92 3.26 -3.80 -1.38
CA TYR A 92 3.65 -2.44 -1.04
C TYR A 92 5.15 -2.32 -0.74
N LEU A 93 5.74 -3.28 -0.02
CA LEU A 93 7.14 -3.21 0.43
C LEU A 93 8.16 -3.29 -0.72
N PRO A 94 8.15 -4.31 -1.60
CA PRO A 94 9.05 -4.34 -2.75
C PRO A 94 8.79 -3.17 -3.70
N SER A 95 7.52 -2.78 -3.86
CA SER A 95 7.15 -1.61 -4.67
C SER A 95 7.73 -0.31 -4.10
N LEU A 96 7.75 -0.15 -2.79
CA LEU A 96 8.32 1.02 -2.12
C LEU A 96 9.82 1.11 -2.35
N ILE A 97 10.53 -0.02 -2.31
CA ILE A 97 11.97 -0.08 -2.59
C ILE A 97 12.24 0.42 -4.01
N VAL A 98 11.54 -0.14 -5.00
CA VAL A 98 11.67 0.25 -6.42
C VAL A 98 11.38 1.74 -6.61
N ALA A 99 10.27 2.23 -6.05
CA ALA A 99 9.88 3.63 -6.12
C ALA A 99 10.95 4.56 -5.51
N MET A 100 11.46 4.24 -4.32
CA MET A 100 12.51 5.02 -3.66
C MET A 100 13.80 5.09 -4.48
N CYS A 101 14.20 3.96 -5.10
CA CYS A 101 15.38 3.90 -5.98
C CYS A 101 15.20 4.79 -7.22
N ILE A 102 14.06 4.70 -7.91
CA ILE A 102 13.76 5.52 -9.10
C ILE A 102 13.81 7.01 -8.75
N VAL A 103 13.10 7.41 -7.70
CA VAL A 103 13.05 8.81 -7.25
C VAL A 103 14.43 9.31 -6.84
N TYR A 104 15.25 8.46 -6.21
CA TYR A 104 16.62 8.82 -5.81
C TYR A 104 17.55 9.03 -7.01
N ILE A 105 17.48 8.18 -8.04
CA ILE A 105 18.28 8.29 -9.26
C ILE A 105 17.95 9.59 -9.99
N MET A 106 16.65 9.92 -10.12
CA MET A 106 16.17 11.09 -10.84
C MET A 106 16.02 12.34 -9.96
N ARG A 107 16.51 12.33 -8.70
CA ARG A 107 16.21 13.36 -7.67
C ARG A 107 16.58 14.79 -8.08
N ASN A 108 17.60 14.94 -8.93
CA ASN A 108 18.13 16.23 -9.39
C ASN A 108 17.29 16.83 -10.54
N ARG A 109 16.44 16.06 -11.22
CA ARG A 109 15.67 16.49 -12.39
C ARG A 109 14.17 16.54 -12.06
N ARG A 110 13.75 17.53 -11.27
CA ARG A 110 12.39 17.61 -10.71
C ARG A 110 11.27 17.47 -11.76
N PHE A 111 11.36 18.21 -12.86
CA PHE A 111 10.30 18.23 -13.88
C PHE A 111 10.24 16.92 -14.65
N THR A 112 11.40 16.39 -15.05
CA THR A 112 11.52 15.09 -15.71
C THR A 112 11.01 13.96 -14.80
N LEU A 113 11.36 13.98 -13.51
CA LEU A 113 10.89 13.01 -12.54
C LEU A 113 9.36 13.00 -12.48
N MET A 114 8.72 14.17 -12.30
CA MET A 114 7.26 14.22 -12.22
C MET A 114 6.59 13.83 -13.53
N ALA A 115 7.07 14.32 -14.68
CA ALA A 115 6.50 14.01 -15.98
C ALA A 115 6.59 12.51 -16.31
N VAL A 116 7.75 11.90 -16.09
CA VAL A 116 7.97 10.47 -16.38
C VAL A 116 7.14 9.60 -15.43
N THR A 117 7.18 9.87 -14.11
CA THR A 117 6.43 9.05 -13.14
C THR A 117 4.92 9.24 -13.27
N MET A 118 4.45 10.43 -13.63
CA MET A 118 3.03 10.68 -13.93
C MET A 118 2.58 9.91 -15.18
N GLY A 119 3.37 9.94 -16.26
CA GLY A 119 3.08 9.17 -17.48
C GLY A 119 3.03 7.66 -17.20
N LEU A 120 3.99 7.14 -16.44
CA LEU A 120 3.99 5.75 -15.98
C LEU A 120 2.74 5.44 -15.14
N MET A 121 2.35 6.30 -14.19
CA MET A 121 1.16 6.09 -13.39
C MET A 121 -0.12 6.04 -14.23
N ILE A 122 -0.27 6.95 -15.20
CA ILE A 122 -1.43 6.97 -16.10
C ILE A 122 -1.51 5.64 -16.86
N ILE A 123 -0.41 5.18 -17.45
CA ILE A 123 -0.35 3.89 -18.16
C ILE A 123 -0.69 2.74 -17.21
N GLY A 124 -0.13 2.73 -16.00
CA GLY A 124 -0.34 1.68 -15.01
C GLY A 124 -1.79 1.57 -14.56
N ILE A 125 -2.44 2.71 -14.30
CA ILE A 125 -3.84 2.78 -13.91
C ILE A 125 -4.75 2.35 -15.09
N LEU A 126 -4.48 2.85 -16.31
CA LEU A 126 -5.25 2.46 -17.50
C LEU A 126 -5.17 0.94 -17.76
N ALA A 127 -3.98 0.36 -17.66
CA ALA A 127 -3.78 -1.07 -17.86
C ALA A 127 -4.40 -1.93 -16.74
N ASN A 128 -4.20 -1.55 -15.47
CA ASN A 128 -4.64 -2.37 -14.33
C ASN A 128 -6.14 -2.22 -14.03
N THR A 129 -6.64 -0.99 -14.03
CA THR A 129 -7.95 -0.65 -13.47
C THR A 129 -9.00 -0.48 -14.55
N TYR A 130 -8.64 0.05 -15.72
CA TYR A 130 -9.56 0.27 -16.84
C TYR A 130 -9.41 -0.79 -17.95
N GLY A 131 -8.54 -1.80 -17.75
CA GLY A 131 -8.41 -2.94 -18.66
C GLY A 131 -7.80 -2.60 -20.02
N LEU A 132 -7.05 -1.51 -20.14
CA LEU A 132 -6.37 -1.16 -21.39
C LEU A 132 -5.34 -2.25 -21.75
N ARG A 133 -5.38 -2.72 -23.00
CA ARG A 133 -4.51 -3.81 -23.47
C ARG A 133 -3.03 -3.43 -23.32
N PHE A 134 -2.30 -4.22 -22.55
CA PHE A 134 -0.85 -4.07 -22.34
C PHE A 134 -0.11 -5.30 -22.89
N PRO A 135 1.18 -5.20 -23.28
CA PRO A 135 1.90 -6.32 -23.88
C PRO A 135 1.88 -7.57 -22.99
N LYS A 136 1.45 -8.72 -23.54
CA LYS A 136 1.35 -9.99 -22.79
C LYS A 136 2.69 -10.41 -22.16
N MET A 137 3.80 -10.17 -22.86
CA MET A 137 5.17 -10.43 -22.38
C MET A 137 5.53 -9.65 -21.11
N TYR A 138 4.90 -8.49 -20.89
CA TYR A 138 5.09 -7.76 -19.64
C TYR A 138 4.46 -8.52 -18.47
N TYR A 139 3.23 -9.02 -18.63
CA TYR A 139 2.53 -9.76 -17.58
C TYR A 139 3.19 -11.10 -17.26
N THR A 140 3.87 -11.72 -18.22
CA THR A 140 4.62 -12.96 -17.94
C THR A 140 5.83 -12.75 -17.02
N ILE A 141 6.37 -11.54 -16.92
CA ILE A 141 7.56 -11.23 -16.11
C ILE A 141 7.17 -10.46 -14.85
N PHE A 142 6.43 -9.36 -15.01
CA PHE A 142 6.09 -8.43 -13.92
C PHE A 142 4.78 -8.75 -13.23
N LEU A 143 4.00 -9.71 -13.75
CA LEU A 143 2.68 -10.16 -13.28
C LEU A 143 1.57 -9.10 -13.34
N THR A 144 1.85 -7.87 -12.92
CA THR A 144 0.90 -6.77 -12.85
C THR A 144 1.58 -5.43 -13.16
N THR A 145 0.78 -4.43 -13.53
CA THR A 145 1.22 -3.02 -13.52
C THR A 145 1.02 -2.36 -12.14
N ARG A 146 0.49 -3.10 -11.15
CA ARG A 146 0.44 -2.69 -9.74
C ARG A 146 1.81 -2.92 -9.09
N ASN A 147 2.73 -2.00 -9.33
CA ASN A 147 4.08 -2.10 -8.77
C ASN A 147 4.70 -0.72 -8.47
N GLY A 148 5.92 -0.76 -7.93
CA GLY A 148 6.70 0.42 -7.59
C GLY A 148 7.09 1.30 -8.78
N LEU A 149 7.17 0.75 -10.00
CA LEU A 149 7.53 1.50 -11.19
C LEU A 149 6.35 2.35 -11.68
N PHE A 150 5.20 1.71 -11.91
CA PHE A 150 4.03 2.37 -12.48
C PHE A 150 3.27 3.20 -11.44
N MET A 151 2.96 2.63 -10.27
CA MET A 151 2.13 3.31 -9.26
C MET A 151 2.97 3.98 -8.18
N GLY A 152 3.94 3.26 -7.60
CA GLY A 152 4.68 3.72 -6.42
C GLY A 152 5.58 4.94 -6.68
N SER A 153 6.23 5.00 -7.84
CA SER A 153 7.26 6.00 -8.17
C SER A 153 6.70 7.42 -8.14
N PHE A 154 5.52 7.64 -8.71
CA PHE A 154 4.84 8.93 -8.71
C PHE A 154 4.44 9.36 -7.31
N LEU A 155 3.84 8.46 -6.53
CA LEU A 155 3.41 8.74 -5.16
C LEU A 155 4.59 9.10 -4.25
N VAL A 156 5.71 8.38 -4.37
CA VAL A 156 6.96 8.72 -3.66
C VAL A 156 7.54 10.05 -4.14
N ALA A 157 7.46 10.35 -5.44
CA ALA A 157 7.91 11.62 -6.00
C ALA A 157 7.08 12.81 -5.48
N ILE A 158 5.77 12.64 -5.30
CA ILE A 158 4.91 13.63 -4.62
C ILE A 158 5.36 13.80 -3.16
N GLY A 159 5.64 12.70 -2.46
CA GLY A 159 6.19 12.76 -1.10
C GLY A 159 7.48 13.59 -1.03
N LYS A 160 8.40 13.40 -1.97
CA LYS A 160 9.60 14.24 -2.11
C LYS A 160 9.24 15.70 -2.36
N TYR A 161 8.31 15.99 -3.27
CA TYR A 161 7.86 17.35 -3.56
C TYR A 161 7.28 18.04 -2.30
N PHE A 162 6.50 17.33 -1.49
CA PHE A 162 6.01 17.85 -0.21
C PHE A 162 7.13 18.13 0.79
N ALA A 163 8.20 17.33 0.80
CA ALA A 163 9.37 17.59 1.66
C ALA A 163 10.13 18.84 1.19
N ASP A 164 10.33 18.99 -0.13
CA ASP A 164 11.03 20.13 -0.72
C ASP A 164 10.27 21.47 -0.49
N TYR A 165 8.93 21.43 -0.33
CA TYR A 165 8.06 22.61 -0.18
C TYR A 165 7.25 22.66 1.13
N GLU A 166 7.68 21.96 2.19
CA GLU A 166 6.94 21.84 3.46
C GLU A 166 6.50 23.20 4.02
N ILE A 167 7.36 24.23 3.92
CA ILE A 167 7.07 25.59 4.40
C ILE A 167 5.89 26.23 3.65
N LYS A 168 5.81 26.04 2.32
CA LYS A 168 4.72 26.61 1.51
C LYS A 168 3.40 25.88 1.74
N LEU A 169 3.44 24.59 2.03
CA LEU A 169 2.24 23.78 2.32
C LEU A 169 1.49 24.29 3.56
N LYS A 170 2.20 24.75 4.60
CA LYS A 170 1.61 25.23 5.86
C LYS A 170 0.68 26.44 5.70
N ASN A 171 0.85 27.22 4.64
CA ASN A 171 0.03 28.40 4.37
C ASN A 171 -1.24 28.08 3.54
N TYR A 172 -1.44 26.83 3.15
CA TYR A 172 -2.49 26.44 2.20
C TYR A 172 -3.82 26.12 2.91
N LYS A 173 -4.62 27.15 3.20
CA LYS A 173 -5.88 27.03 3.99
C LYS A 173 -7.08 26.47 3.19
N HIS A 174 -7.05 26.49 1.86
CA HIS A 174 -8.18 26.10 1.00
C HIS A 174 -8.28 24.59 0.65
N CYS A 175 -7.38 23.75 1.15
CA CYS A 175 -7.35 22.33 0.78
C CYS A 175 -8.57 21.51 1.26
N LYS A 176 -9.33 21.96 2.27
CA LYS A 176 -10.52 21.22 2.76
C LYS A 176 -11.61 21.10 1.69
N LEU A 177 -11.84 22.17 0.91
CA LEU A 177 -12.82 22.15 -0.17
C LEU A 177 -12.35 21.24 -1.31
N VAL A 178 -11.05 21.28 -1.63
CA VAL A 178 -10.42 20.40 -2.62
C VAL A 178 -10.56 18.93 -2.22
N LEU A 179 -10.43 18.61 -0.91
CA LEU A 179 -10.63 17.25 -0.41
C LEU A 179 -12.08 16.79 -0.60
N LEU A 180 -13.06 17.64 -0.31
CA LEU A 180 -14.47 17.30 -0.54
C LEU A 180 -14.74 17.01 -2.02
N VAL A 181 -14.25 17.86 -2.93
CA VAL A 181 -14.36 17.65 -4.37
C VAL A 181 -13.68 16.34 -4.79
N ALA A 182 -12.50 16.03 -4.24
CA ALA A 182 -11.80 14.80 -4.54
C ALA A 182 -12.54 13.55 -4.04
N ILE A 183 -13.16 13.61 -2.86
CA ILE A 183 -14.00 12.52 -2.33
C ILE A 183 -15.26 12.34 -3.20
N MET A 184 -15.87 13.41 -3.68
CA MET A 184 -17.00 13.31 -4.62
C MET A 184 -16.58 12.64 -5.93
N PHE A 185 -15.42 13.02 -6.47
CA PHE A 185 -14.88 12.38 -7.68
C PHE A 185 -14.54 10.90 -7.45
N LEU A 186 -14.00 10.56 -6.27
CA LEU A 186 -13.76 9.18 -5.83
C LEU A 186 -15.05 8.36 -5.78
N TYR A 187 -16.11 8.93 -5.22
CA TYR A 187 -17.42 8.28 -5.20
C TYR A 187 -17.92 8.01 -6.62
N LEU A 188 -17.95 9.05 -7.47
CA LEU A 188 -18.44 8.94 -8.85
C LEU A 188 -17.64 7.92 -9.67
N GLU A 189 -16.31 8.00 -9.62
CA GLU A 189 -15.43 7.06 -10.33
C GLU A 189 -15.61 5.63 -9.79
N GLY A 190 -15.70 5.45 -8.47
CA GLY A 190 -16.00 4.14 -7.87
C GLY A 190 -17.31 3.53 -8.36
N VAL A 191 -18.37 4.34 -8.48
CA VAL A 191 -19.65 3.89 -9.05
C VAL A 191 -19.49 3.50 -10.52
N LEU A 192 -18.86 4.34 -11.34
CA LEU A 192 -18.69 4.08 -12.77
C LEU A 192 -17.89 2.80 -13.03
N VAL A 193 -16.76 2.62 -12.34
CA VAL A 193 -15.93 1.42 -12.52
C VAL A 193 -16.66 0.18 -12.02
N SER A 194 -17.43 0.26 -10.93
CA SER A 194 -18.23 -0.87 -10.43
C SER A 194 -19.32 -1.37 -11.39
N LYS A 195 -19.78 -0.51 -12.31
CA LYS A 195 -20.74 -0.86 -13.36
C LYS A 195 -20.07 -1.45 -14.60
N TYR A 196 -18.85 -1.03 -14.89
CA TYR A 196 -18.14 -1.40 -16.11
C TYR A 196 -17.48 -2.77 -16.00
N ASP A 197 -16.96 -3.13 -14.82
CA ASP A 197 -16.40 -4.44 -14.60
C ASP A 197 -16.55 -4.88 -13.15
N SER A 198 -17.40 -5.88 -12.94
CA SER A 198 -17.73 -6.41 -11.62
C SER A 198 -16.75 -7.49 -11.12
N GLN A 199 -15.79 -7.89 -11.97
CA GLN A 199 -14.85 -8.98 -11.70
C GLN A 199 -13.40 -8.50 -11.54
N ILE A 200 -13.03 -7.33 -12.04
CA ILE A 200 -11.68 -6.77 -11.82
C ILE A 200 -11.54 -6.27 -10.37
N THR A 201 -10.60 -6.86 -9.63
CA THR A 201 -10.07 -6.28 -8.39
C THR A 201 -9.36 -4.96 -8.73
N ILE A 202 -10.09 -3.87 -8.59
CA ILE A 202 -9.59 -2.51 -8.82
C ILE A 202 -8.57 -2.18 -7.71
N ASN A 203 -7.33 -1.87 -8.09
CA ASN A 203 -6.23 -1.64 -7.13
C ASN A 203 -6.01 -0.16 -6.81
N MET A 204 -6.04 0.72 -7.81
CA MET A 204 -5.92 2.17 -7.63
C MET A 204 -6.63 2.87 -8.80
N THR A 205 -7.40 3.90 -8.51
CA THR A 205 -8.03 4.77 -9.50
C THR A 205 -7.37 6.15 -9.51
N PHE A 206 -7.67 6.98 -10.51
CA PHE A 206 -7.15 8.35 -10.57
C PHE A 206 -7.63 9.20 -9.38
N SER A 207 -8.89 9.04 -9.01
CA SER A 207 -9.48 9.71 -7.84
C SER A 207 -8.84 9.28 -6.52
N THR A 208 -8.49 8.00 -6.34
CA THR A 208 -7.78 7.53 -5.14
C THR A 208 -6.45 8.25 -4.98
N VAL A 209 -5.69 8.41 -6.07
CA VAL A 209 -4.43 9.15 -6.05
C VAL A 209 -4.67 10.60 -5.67
N MET A 210 -5.66 11.25 -6.28
CA MET A 210 -5.99 12.65 -5.99
C MET A 210 -6.37 12.86 -4.52
N VAL A 211 -7.25 12.00 -3.97
CA VAL A 211 -7.64 12.03 -2.56
C VAL A 211 -6.44 11.85 -1.65
N ALA A 212 -5.57 10.87 -1.91
CA ALA A 212 -4.38 10.62 -1.08
C ALA A 212 -3.40 11.79 -1.09
N VAL A 213 -3.18 12.42 -2.25
CA VAL A 213 -2.30 13.59 -2.38
C VAL A 213 -2.83 14.78 -1.57
N VAL A 214 -4.13 15.08 -1.70
CA VAL A 214 -4.77 16.18 -0.97
C VAL A 214 -4.83 15.89 0.52
N LEU A 215 -5.19 14.66 0.91
CA LEU A 215 -5.26 14.22 2.29
C LEU A 215 -3.90 14.31 2.98
N VAL A 216 -2.85 13.74 2.39
CA VAL A 216 -1.50 13.79 2.97
C VAL A 216 -0.97 15.22 2.98
N GLY A 217 -1.23 16.02 1.93
CA GLY A 217 -0.88 17.44 1.91
C GLY A 217 -1.53 18.23 3.04
N LEU A 218 -2.82 17.97 3.33
CA LEU A 218 -3.55 18.53 4.47
C LEU A 218 -2.96 18.10 5.81
N MET A 219 -2.62 16.82 5.96
CA MET A 219 -2.02 16.31 7.20
C MET A 219 -0.64 16.94 7.46
N ILE A 220 0.14 17.23 6.41
CA ILE A 220 1.44 17.90 6.51
C ILE A 220 1.29 19.40 6.81
N SER A 221 0.25 20.05 6.26
CA SER A 221 0.02 21.49 6.46
C SER A 221 -0.55 21.82 7.84
N GLN A 222 -1.27 20.87 8.45
CA GLN A 222 -1.77 20.99 9.82
C GLN A 222 -0.64 20.85 10.86
N LEU A 223 -0.91 21.33 12.08
CA LEU A 223 0.05 21.31 13.17
C LEU A 223 0.56 19.86 13.38
N GLN A 224 1.86 19.64 13.20
CA GLN A 224 2.49 18.35 13.43
C GLN A 224 2.34 18.01 14.92
N MET A 225 1.30 17.24 15.26
CA MET A 225 1.15 16.71 16.60
C MET A 225 2.38 15.86 16.92
N ASN A 226 2.85 15.90 18.17
CA ASN A 226 3.84 14.96 18.67
C ASN A 226 3.20 13.56 18.74
N VAL A 227 3.04 12.92 17.59
CA VAL A 227 2.51 11.56 17.49
C VAL A 227 3.54 10.65 18.12
N SER A 228 3.13 9.91 19.16
CA SER A 228 4.01 8.96 19.82
C SER A 228 4.48 7.91 18.82
N LYS A 229 5.74 7.45 18.97
CA LYS A 229 6.29 6.34 18.17
C LYS A 229 5.35 5.13 18.17
N THR A 230 4.60 4.94 19.26
CA THR A 230 3.58 3.91 19.44
C THR A 230 2.49 3.95 18.38
N VAL A 231 1.92 5.10 18.04
CA VAL A 231 0.82 5.17 17.05
C VAL A 231 1.30 4.78 15.65
N ARG A 232 2.50 5.24 15.26
CA ARG A 232 3.12 4.86 13.98
C ARG A 232 3.35 3.34 13.89
N ASN A 233 3.86 2.78 14.98
CA ASN A 233 4.12 1.35 15.10
C ASN A 233 2.82 0.53 15.03
N VAL A 234 1.78 0.94 15.76
CA VAL A 234 0.45 0.33 15.73
C VAL A 234 -0.15 0.37 14.32
N SER A 235 -0.08 1.50 13.61
CA SER A 235 -0.60 1.59 12.23
C SER A 235 0.09 0.61 11.28
N THR A 236 1.42 0.47 11.43
CA THR A 236 2.22 -0.48 10.64
C THR A 236 1.86 -1.92 10.98
N LEU A 237 1.66 -2.24 12.27
CA LEU A 237 1.25 -3.57 12.71
C LEU A 237 -0.17 -3.93 12.25
N ILE A 238 -1.12 -3.00 12.30
CA ILE A 238 -2.48 -3.20 11.79
C ILE A 238 -2.41 -3.61 10.31
N TYR A 239 -1.59 -2.90 9.52
CA TYR A 239 -1.40 -3.20 8.11
C TYR A 239 -0.88 -4.62 7.86
N PHE A 240 -0.01 -5.15 8.71
CA PHE A 240 0.53 -6.48 8.50
C PHE A 240 -0.30 -7.61 9.13
N ILE A 241 -1.04 -7.34 10.20
CA ILE A 241 -1.74 -8.41 10.94
C ILE A 241 -3.17 -8.64 10.46
N HIS A 242 -3.82 -7.60 9.89
CA HIS A 242 -5.23 -7.71 9.49
C HIS A 242 -5.55 -8.88 8.55
N PRO A 243 -4.70 -9.30 7.60
CA PRO A 243 -4.98 -10.44 6.74
C PRO A 243 -5.01 -11.78 7.48
N TRP A 244 -4.16 -11.94 8.50
CA TRP A 244 -4.22 -13.08 9.41
C TRP A 244 -5.53 -13.09 10.19
N ILE A 245 -6.00 -11.94 10.66
CA ILE A 245 -7.28 -11.83 11.35
C ILE A 245 -8.44 -12.15 10.39
N ILE A 246 -8.40 -11.67 9.14
CA ILE A 246 -9.38 -12.03 8.11
C ILE A 246 -9.43 -13.54 7.93
N PHE A 247 -8.28 -14.20 7.79
CA PHE A 247 -8.21 -15.65 7.66
C PHE A 247 -8.84 -16.36 8.88
N LEU A 248 -8.49 -15.95 10.10
CA LEU A 248 -9.05 -16.54 11.33
C LEU A 248 -10.56 -16.36 11.43
N VAL A 249 -11.08 -15.18 11.07
CA VAL A 249 -12.53 -14.91 11.08
C VAL A 249 -13.26 -15.75 10.03
N VAL A 250 -12.66 -15.98 8.86
CA VAL A 250 -13.22 -16.87 7.83
C VAL A 250 -13.12 -18.34 8.25
N LEU A 251 -12.09 -18.73 8.98
CA LEU A 251 -11.93 -20.09 9.50
C LEU A 251 -13.06 -20.49 10.46
N LEU A 252 -13.64 -19.53 11.20
CA LEU A 252 -14.81 -19.77 12.06
C LEU A 252 -16.02 -20.35 11.29
N GLU A 253 -16.12 -20.07 9.98
CA GLU A 253 -17.19 -20.64 9.15
C GLU A 253 -17.04 -22.14 8.95
N HIS A 254 -15.79 -22.67 8.95
CA HIS A 254 -15.57 -24.12 8.91
C HIS A 254 -16.04 -24.81 10.20
N PHE A 255 -16.16 -24.07 11.30
CA PHE A 255 -16.71 -24.57 12.57
C PHE A 255 -18.23 -24.34 12.69
N GLY A 256 -18.91 -23.95 11.60
CA GLY A 256 -20.36 -23.77 11.57
C GLY A 256 -20.84 -22.38 12.01
N ILE A 257 -19.95 -21.44 12.30
CA ILE A 257 -20.31 -20.07 12.69
C ILE A 257 -20.40 -19.20 11.43
N VAL A 258 -21.58 -19.13 10.81
CA VAL A 258 -21.81 -18.28 9.63
C VAL A 258 -22.12 -16.87 10.08
N LEU A 259 -21.21 -15.93 9.79
CA LEU A 259 -21.36 -14.51 10.11
C LEU A 259 -21.67 -13.69 8.85
N ASN A 260 -22.48 -12.65 9.01
CA ASN A 260 -22.68 -11.67 7.93
C ASN A 260 -21.37 -10.94 7.60
N ALA A 261 -21.15 -10.58 6.33
CA ALA A 261 -19.92 -9.93 5.87
C ALA A 261 -19.59 -8.63 6.65
N SER A 262 -20.61 -7.84 6.99
CA SER A 262 -20.44 -6.62 7.79
C SER A 262 -19.94 -6.91 9.21
N ILE A 263 -20.44 -7.99 9.82
CA ILE A 263 -20.02 -8.42 11.16
C ILE A 263 -18.56 -8.91 11.11
N LYS A 264 -18.19 -9.70 10.08
CA LYS A 264 -16.79 -10.12 9.87
C LYS A 264 -15.85 -8.92 9.75
N ALA A 265 -16.24 -7.89 8.99
CA ALA A 265 -15.44 -6.68 8.81
C ALA A 265 -15.24 -5.92 10.13
N ILE A 266 -16.31 -5.75 10.91
CA ILE A 266 -16.26 -5.10 12.23
C ILE A 266 -15.34 -5.88 13.17
N ILE A 267 -15.56 -7.19 13.30
CA ILE A 267 -14.73 -8.07 14.14
C ILE A 267 -13.26 -8.00 13.71
N THR A 268 -13.01 -8.07 12.41
CA THR A 268 -11.65 -7.97 11.86
C THR A 268 -10.99 -6.65 12.24
N MET A 269 -11.69 -5.53 12.09
CA MET A 269 -11.18 -4.20 12.43
C MET A 269 -10.85 -4.11 13.93
N PHE A 270 -11.79 -4.49 14.79
CA PHE A 270 -11.60 -4.44 16.25
C PHE A 270 -10.46 -5.34 16.72
N ILE A 271 -10.42 -6.60 16.27
CA ILE A 271 -9.38 -7.55 16.66
C ILE A 271 -8.02 -7.08 16.10
N SER A 272 -7.94 -6.60 14.86
CA SER A 272 -6.69 -6.10 14.28
C SER A 272 -6.11 -4.95 15.08
N VAL A 273 -6.96 -4.01 15.54
CA VAL A 273 -6.55 -2.91 16.40
C VAL A 273 -6.09 -3.42 17.76
N LEU A 274 -6.88 -4.29 18.41
CA LEU A 274 -6.56 -4.84 19.74
C LEU A 274 -5.22 -5.60 19.72
N VAL A 275 -5.05 -6.53 18.77
CA VAL A 275 -3.81 -7.31 18.64
C VAL A 275 -2.63 -6.38 18.33
N ALA A 276 -2.78 -5.40 17.45
CA ALA A 276 -1.71 -4.45 17.16
C ALA A 276 -1.31 -3.62 18.39
N PHE A 277 -2.27 -3.22 19.23
CA PHE A 277 -1.98 -2.52 20.50
C PHE A 277 -1.26 -3.42 21.50
N VAL A 278 -1.71 -4.67 21.66
CA VAL A 278 -1.06 -5.65 22.54
C VAL A 278 0.37 -5.90 22.09
N VAL A 279 0.58 -6.18 20.80
CA VAL A 279 1.91 -6.41 20.22
C VAL A 279 2.78 -5.16 20.38
N ALA A 280 2.28 -3.96 20.10
CA ALA A 280 3.05 -2.72 20.27
C ALA A 280 3.48 -2.50 21.73
N LYS A 281 2.61 -2.83 22.70
CA LYS A 281 2.93 -2.75 24.13
C LYS A 281 3.96 -3.80 24.53
N MET A 282 3.86 -5.02 23.99
CA MET A 282 4.83 -6.09 24.20
C MET A 282 6.19 -5.77 23.56
N THR A 283 6.24 -5.12 22.40
CA THR A 283 7.51 -4.69 21.78
C THR A 283 8.25 -3.66 22.60
N ASN A 284 7.53 -2.77 23.29
CA ASN A 284 8.16 -1.86 24.25
C ASN A 284 8.79 -2.61 25.45
N ILE A 285 8.38 -3.86 25.70
CA ILE A 285 8.89 -4.74 26.76
C ILE A 285 9.99 -5.67 26.22
N PHE A 286 9.84 -6.20 25.01
CA PHE A 286 10.78 -7.12 24.35
C PHE A 286 11.60 -6.41 23.26
N LYS A 287 12.85 -6.06 23.59
CA LYS A 287 13.82 -5.36 22.71
C LYS A 287 14.02 -6.01 21.33
N VAL A 288 13.77 -7.31 21.19
CA VAL A 288 13.91 -8.04 19.92
C VAL A 288 12.97 -7.45 18.86
N LEU A 289 11.75 -7.04 19.23
CA LEU A 289 10.76 -6.49 18.29
C LEU A 289 11.03 -5.02 17.88
N ASN A 290 11.91 -4.30 18.60
CA ASN A 290 12.28 -2.91 18.29
C ASN A 290 13.20 -2.79 17.06
N GLU A 291 13.91 -3.85 16.69
CA GLU A 291 14.67 -3.86 15.44
C GLU A 291 13.79 -4.01 14.19
N PHE A 292 12.54 -4.47 14.38
CA PHE A 292 11.63 -4.81 13.29
C PHE A 292 10.56 -3.74 13.02
N MET A 293 10.27 -2.85 13.99
CA MET A 293 9.37 -1.69 13.82
C MET A 293 10.12 -0.42 13.45
#